data_AF-A0AAD8QF33-F1
#
_entry.id   AF-A0AAD8QF33-F1
#
_cell.length_a   1.000
_cell.length_b   1.000
_cell.length_c   1.000
_cell.angle_alpha   90.00
_cell.angle_beta   90.00
_cell.angle_gamma   90.00
#
_symmetry.space_group_name_H-M   'P 1'
#
loop_
_entity.id
_entity.type
_entity.pdbx_description
1 polymer ?
#
loop_
_entity_poly.entity_id
_entity_poly.type
_entity_poly.pdbx_seq_one_letter_code
_entity_poly.pdbx_strand_id
1 'polypeptide(L)'
;MAPVDLQEMLKRMVLKDEELDDVVLPKEEVMNLKEGARWMAVVKVHTTRRFGNQPFFQKMDAAWGFAKSWTIRPVEDNLFVLQVSCLGDWNRVMNNGPWIFRQQGVMVEPYDGVADPNMVVLNRLHAWVQVRGIPPLFRKEAIVCDMVARIGEVLGVELYALGSSGMMACISHVRWATPRGRYDAHSSKFSLRKKPRFIEPGGAKKHVEG
;
A
#
# COMPACT_ATOMS: atom_id res chain seq x y z
N MET A 1 -36.05 -47.06 -1.61
CA MET A 1 -36.07 -45.60 -1.38
C MET A 1 -34.80 -45.06 -2.00
N ALA A 2 -34.89 -44.29 -3.09
CA ALA A 2 -33.70 -43.73 -3.73
C ALA A 2 -32.99 -42.76 -2.77
N PRO A 3 -31.64 -42.72 -2.74
CA PRO A 3 -30.93 -41.78 -1.89
C PRO A 3 -31.27 -40.36 -2.34
N VAL A 4 -31.77 -39.56 -1.40
CA VAL A 4 -32.10 -38.16 -1.62
C VAL A 4 -30.78 -37.41 -1.80
N ASP A 5 -30.54 -36.90 -3.01
CA ASP A 5 -29.35 -36.10 -3.30
C ASP A 5 -29.53 -34.67 -2.78
N LEU A 6 -28.98 -34.43 -1.59
CA LEU A 6 -29.01 -33.14 -0.91
C LEU A 6 -28.35 -32.02 -1.72
N GLN A 7 -27.34 -32.31 -2.56
CA GLN A 7 -26.70 -31.27 -3.37
C GLN A 7 -27.65 -30.73 -4.44
N GLU A 8 -28.50 -31.59 -4.99
CA GLU A 8 -29.47 -31.18 -6.00
C GLU A 8 -30.64 -30.39 -5.38
N MET A 9 -31.04 -30.74 -4.16
CA MET A 9 -32.03 -29.96 -3.41
C MET A 9 -31.52 -28.56 -3.03
N LEU A 10 -30.26 -28.46 -2.57
CA LEU A 10 -29.64 -27.19 -2.20
C LEU A 10 -29.46 -26.25 -3.39
N LYS A 11 -29.16 -26.78 -4.58
CA LYS A 11 -29.08 -25.98 -5.83
C LYS A 11 -30.41 -25.36 -6.24
N ARG A 12 -31.55 -25.88 -5.77
CA ARG A 12 -32.89 -25.35 -6.08
C ARG A 12 -33.35 -24.30 -5.08
N MET A 13 -32.61 -24.09 -3.98
CA MET A 13 -32.86 -23.00 -3.04
C MET A 13 -32.20 -21.73 -3.57
N VAL A 14 -32.88 -21.05 -4.48
CA VAL A 14 -32.53 -19.71 -4.95
C VAL A 14 -33.60 -18.77 -4.41
N LEU A 15 -33.19 -17.80 -3.59
CA LEU A 15 -34.08 -16.74 -3.13
C LEU A 15 -34.60 -15.98 -4.35
N LYS A 16 -35.91 -15.78 -4.41
CA LYS A 16 -36.50 -14.92 -5.44
C LYS A 16 -36.27 -13.46 -5.05
N ASP A 17 -36.22 -12.57 -6.02
CA ASP A 17 -36.04 -11.13 -5.76
C ASP A 17 -37.16 -10.57 -4.86
N GLU A 18 -38.36 -11.17 -4.89
CA GLU A 18 -39.51 -10.86 -4.04
C GLU A 18 -39.34 -11.28 -2.57
N GLU A 19 -38.36 -12.15 -2.25
CA GLU A 19 -38.04 -12.63 -0.90
C GLU A 19 -36.83 -11.88 -0.29
N LEU A 20 -36.24 -10.93 -1.04
CA LEU A 20 -35.19 -10.04 -0.53
C LEU A 20 -35.84 -8.90 0.25
N ASP A 21 -35.98 -9.08 1.57
CA ASP A 21 -36.39 -7.99 2.46
C ASP A 21 -35.22 -7.03 2.70
N ASP A 22 -35.47 -5.74 2.47
CA ASP A 22 -34.52 -4.67 2.81
C ASP A 22 -34.37 -4.58 4.35
N VAL A 23 -33.20 -4.96 4.86
CA VAL A 23 -32.89 -4.83 6.29
C VAL A 23 -32.54 -3.37 6.59
N VAL A 24 -33.49 -2.62 7.13
CA VAL A 24 -33.27 -1.24 7.60
C VAL A 24 -32.57 -1.27 8.96
N LEU A 25 -31.26 -1.06 8.95
CA LEU A 25 -30.48 -0.91 10.18
C LEU A 25 -30.71 0.48 10.80
N PRO A 26 -30.96 0.57 12.12
CA PRO A 26 -30.98 1.83 12.85
C PRO A 26 -29.69 2.64 12.63
N LYS A 27 -29.82 3.98 12.55
CA LYS A 27 -28.66 4.86 12.30
C LYS A 27 -27.54 4.67 13.32
N GLU A 28 -27.88 4.41 14.58
CA GLU A 28 -26.92 4.17 15.67
C GLU A 28 -26.11 2.88 15.45
N GLU A 29 -26.75 1.81 15.00
CA GLU A 29 -26.06 0.56 14.66
C GLU A 29 -25.13 0.75 13.46
N VAL A 30 -25.57 1.47 12.44
CA VAL A 30 -24.71 1.82 11.29
C VAL A 30 -23.51 2.67 11.72
N MET A 31 -23.69 3.59 12.68
CA MET A 31 -22.58 4.37 13.24
C MET A 31 -21.59 3.47 14.00
N ASN A 32 -22.09 2.59 14.86
CA ASN A 32 -21.26 1.64 15.61
C ASN A 32 -20.51 0.68 14.68
N LEU A 33 -21.13 0.22 13.59
CA LEU A 33 -20.49 -0.62 12.58
C LEU A 33 -19.40 0.14 11.82
N LYS A 34 -19.63 1.40 11.47
CA LYS A 34 -18.61 2.28 10.87
C LYS A 34 -17.43 2.54 11.81
N GLU A 35 -17.70 2.68 13.10
CA GLU A 35 -16.66 2.74 14.12
C GLU A 35 -15.92 1.41 14.28
N GLY A 36 -16.58 0.26 14.08
CA GLY A 36 -15.95 -1.05 14.06
C GLY A 36 -15.08 -1.31 12.82
N ALA A 37 -15.46 -0.74 11.68
CA ALA A 37 -14.67 -0.72 10.44
C ALA A 37 -13.52 0.29 10.48
N ARG A 38 -13.40 1.07 11.57
CA ARG A 38 -12.33 2.03 11.76
C ARG A 38 -11.00 1.28 11.73
N TRP A 39 -10.17 1.65 10.75
CA TRP A 39 -8.84 1.07 10.51
C TRP A 39 -8.84 -0.36 9.96
N MET A 40 -9.74 -0.62 9.01
CA MET A 40 -9.67 -1.79 8.13
C MET A 40 -8.96 -1.44 6.81
N ALA A 41 -8.15 -2.36 6.30
CA ALA A 41 -7.46 -2.21 5.03
C ALA A 41 -7.50 -3.52 4.22
N VAL A 42 -7.57 -3.40 2.91
CA VAL A 42 -7.31 -4.52 2.00
C VAL A 42 -5.82 -4.54 1.65
N VAL A 43 -5.23 -5.72 1.74
CA VAL A 43 -3.81 -5.95 1.51
C VAL A 43 -3.66 -6.98 0.41
N LYS A 44 -2.92 -6.64 -0.66
CA LYS A 44 -2.64 -7.55 -1.77
C LYS A 44 -1.16 -7.60 -2.11
N VAL A 45 -0.64 -8.82 -2.22
CA VAL A 45 0.74 -9.02 -2.68
C VAL A 45 0.74 -9.06 -4.21
N HIS A 46 1.60 -8.26 -4.84
CA HIS A 46 1.74 -8.18 -6.29
C HIS A 46 2.43 -9.44 -6.87
N THR A 47 1.75 -10.58 -6.82
CA THR A 47 2.24 -11.86 -7.34
C THR A 47 1.08 -12.73 -7.79
N THR A 48 1.30 -13.53 -8.82
CA THR A 48 0.39 -14.60 -9.24
C THR A 48 0.72 -15.94 -8.58
N ARG A 49 1.92 -16.06 -7.98
CA ARG A 49 2.35 -17.28 -7.28
C ARG A 49 1.69 -17.35 -5.92
N ARG A 50 1.05 -18.48 -5.64
CA ARG A 50 0.52 -18.81 -4.31
C ARG A 50 1.65 -18.98 -3.30
N PHE A 51 1.41 -18.56 -2.07
CA PHE A 51 2.31 -18.78 -0.95
C PHE A 51 1.50 -19.11 0.31
N GLY A 52 2.14 -19.74 1.30
CA GLY A 52 1.49 -20.00 2.58
C GLY A 52 1.26 -18.70 3.35
N ASN A 53 0.08 -18.56 3.94
CA ASN A 53 -0.33 -17.38 4.70
C ASN A 53 0.59 -17.10 5.91
N GLN A 54 1.01 -18.15 6.62
CA GLN A 54 1.79 -18.02 7.85
C GLN A 54 3.15 -17.29 7.66
N PRO A 55 3.98 -17.65 6.66
CA PRO A 55 5.18 -16.87 6.33
C PRO A 55 4.91 -15.40 6.00
N PHE A 56 3.78 -15.10 5.36
CA PHE A 56 3.40 -13.72 5.04
C PHE A 56 3.07 -12.95 6.32
N PHE A 57 2.23 -13.53 7.18
CA PHE A 57 1.85 -12.91 8.45
C PHE A 57 3.06 -12.62 9.33
N GLN A 58 3.97 -13.59 9.51
CA GLN A 58 5.20 -13.38 10.28
C GLN A 58 6.08 -12.27 9.70
N LYS A 59 6.20 -12.21 8.37
CA LYS A 59 7.04 -11.20 7.72
C LYS A 59 6.44 -9.80 7.84
N MET A 60 5.13 -9.68 7.70
CA MET A 60 4.42 -8.40 7.82
C MET A 60 4.37 -7.93 9.27
N ASP A 61 4.16 -8.83 10.24
CA ASP A 61 4.20 -8.52 11.67
C ASP A 61 5.52 -7.84 12.06
N ALA A 62 6.64 -8.41 11.62
CA ALA A 62 7.97 -7.84 11.85
C ALA A 62 8.19 -6.50 11.12
N ALA A 63 7.59 -6.31 9.93
CA ALA A 63 7.75 -5.09 9.14
C ALA A 63 6.90 -3.93 9.69
N TRP A 64 5.64 -4.23 10.01
CA TRP A 64 4.70 -3.27 10.57
C TRP A 64 4.99 -2.97 12.04
N GLY A 65 5.56 -3.92 12.79
CA GLY A 65 6.01 -3.72 14.17
C GLY A 65 4.91 -3.13 15.05
N PHE A 66 3.73 -3.75 15.01
CA PHE A 66 2.53 -3.24 15.66
C PHE A 66 2.69 -3.15 17.18
N ALA A 67 2.17 -2.07 17.76
CA ALA A 67 2.16 -1.90 19.20
C ALA A 67 1.03 -2.69 19.88
N LYS A 68 -0.08 -2.91 19.15
CA LYS A 68 -1.25 -3.63 19.65
C LYS A 68 -1.56 -4.87 18.82
N SER A 69 -2.53 -5.65 19.29
CA SER A 69 -3.09 -6.75 18.53
C SER A 69 -3.71 -6.26 17.22
N TRP A 70 -3.53 -7.08 16.19
CA TRP A 70 -4.07 -6.91 14.85
C TRP A 70 -4.66 -8.23 14.40
N THR A 71 -5.62 -8.17 13.48
CA THR A 71 -6.21 -9.37 12.86
C THR A 71 -6.05 -9.29 11.36
N ILE A 72 -5.77 -10.44 10.74
CA ILE A 72 -5.70 -10.57 9.29
C ILE A 72 -6.43 -11.81 8.85
N ARG A 73 -7.26 -11.65 7.82
CA ARG A 73 -8.07 -12.73 7.26
C ARG A 73 -7.75 -12.88 5.78
N PRO A 74 -7.41 -14.09 5.30
CA PRO A 74 -7.31 -14.34 3.88
C PRO A 74 -8.71 -14.26 3.26
N VAL A 75 -8.84 -13.54 2.15
CA VAL A 75 -10.07 -13.48 1.35
C VAL A 75 -9.91 -14.36 0.11
N GLU A 76 -8.79 -14.17 -0.60
CA GLU A 76 -8.48 -14.86 -1.83
C GLU A 76 -6.98 -15.11 -1.94
N ASP A 77 -6.52 -15.65 -3.07
CA ASP A 77 -5.10 -15.84 -3.34
C ASP A 77 -4.37 -14.50 -3.28
N ASN A 78 -3.44 -14.38 -2.32
CA ASN A 78 -2.61 -13.20 -2.12
C ASN A 78 -3.39 -11.93 -1.73
N LEU A 79 -4.68 -12.05 -1.38
CA LEU A 79 -5.58 -10.97 -0.96
C LEU A 79 -6.05 -11.18 0.48
N PHE A 80 -5.89 -10.15 1.31
CA PHE A 80 -6.17 -10.21 2.74
C PHE A 80 -6.91 -8.97 3.20
N VAL A 81 -7.70 -9.11 4.26
CA VAL A 81 -8.27 -7.99 5.01
C VAL A 81 -7.54 -7.88 6.33
N LEU A 82 -6.92 -6.73 6.57
CA LEU A 82 -6.22 -6.35 7.78
C LEU A 82 -7.13 -5.45 8.62
N GLN A 83 -7.18 -5.69 9.92
CA GLN A 83 -7.80 -4.78 10.89
C GLN A 83 -6.79 -4.49 11.99
N VAL A 84 -6.58 -3.21 12.27
CA VAL A 84 -5.70 -2.74 13.34
C VAL A 84 -6.50 -2.03 14.42
N SER A 85 -5.97 -1.99 15.64
CA SER A 85 -6.69 -1.51 16.82
C SER A 85 -6.27 -0.13 17.29
N CYS A 86 -5.36 0.55 16.58
CA CYS A 86 -4.98 1.93 16.92
C CYS A 86 -4.57 2.77 15.71
N LEU A 87 -4.72 4.10 15.86
CA LEU A 87 -4.35 5.08 14.85
C LEU A 87 -2.85 5.09 14.53
N GLY A 88 -1.99 4.81 15.51
CA GLY A 88 -0.54 4.77 15.30
C GLY A 88 -0.13 3.64 14.34
N ASP A 89 -0.65 2.43 14.60
CA ASP A 89 -0.46 1.25 13.75
C ASP A 89 -1.08 1.45 12.36
N TRP A 90 -2.27 2.06 12.31
CA TRP A 90 -2.91 2.44 11.04
C TRP A 90 -2.03 3.38 10.21
N ASN A 91 -1.59 4.49 10.80
CA ASN A 91 -0.76 5.47 10.12
C ASN A 91 0.55 4.83 9.65
N ARG A 92 1.13 3.94 10.46
CA ARG A 92 2.33 3.20 10.10
C ARG A 92 2.08 2.34 8.87
N VAL A 93 1.06 1.49 8.87
CA VAL A 93 0.73 0.61 7.74
C VAL A 93 0.43 1.38 6.46
N MET A 94 -0.33 2.48 6.55
CA MET A 94 -0.73 3.23 5.37
C MET A 94 0.41 4.06 4.78
N ASN A 95 1.24 4.69 5.63
CA ASN A 95 2.13 5.76 5.19
C ASN A 95 3.63 5.41 5.27
N ASN A 96 4.03 4.36 5.98
CA ASN A 96 5.44 4.00 6.16
C ASN A 96 5.93 2.90 5.20
N GLY A 97 5.19 2.65 4.11
CA GLY A 97 5.58 1.76 3.03
C GLY A 97 6.85 2.24 2.28
N PRO A 98 7.45 1.40 1.43
CA PRO A 98 6.82 0.26 0.77
C PRO A 98 6.96 -1.03 1.56
N TRP A 99 5.88 -1.81 1.60
CA TRP A 99 5.89 -3.14 2.19
C TRP A 99 6.34 -4.17 1.16
N ILE A 100 7.26 -5.06 1.54
CA ILE A 100 7.85 -6.05 0.64
C ILE A 100 7.77 -7.45 1.23
N PHE A 101 7.23 -8.37 0.45
CA PHE A 101 7.20 -9.79 0.75
C PHE A 101 7.83 -10.58 -0.39
N ARG A 102 8.90 -11.35 -0.12
CA ARG A 102 9.60 -12.17 -1.13
C ARG A 102 9.93 -11.41 -2.43
N GLN A 103 10.44 -10.17 -2.27
CA GLN A 103 10.77 -9.25 -3.38
C GLN A 103 9.56 -8.77 -4.21
N GLN A 104 8.34 -9.01 -3.73
CA GLN A 104 7.10 -8.51 -4.32
C GLN A 104 6.56 -7.37 -3.46
N GLY A 105 6.04 -6.33 -4.11
CA GLY A 105 5.37 -5.23 -3.43
C GLY A 105 4.06 -5.68 -2.81
N VAL A 106 3.78 -5.18 -1.62
CA VAL A 106 2.50 -5.38 -0.92
C VAL A 106 1.75 -4.06 -0.96
N MET A 107 0.61 -4.07 -1.63
CA MET A 107 -0.29 -2.93 -1.77
C MET A 107 -1.28 -2.95 -0.61
N VAL A 108 -1.53 -1.79 -0.02
CA VAL A 108 -2.43 -1.63 1.12
C VAL A 108 -3.32 -0.43 0.85
N GLU A 109 -4.63 -0.64 0.89
CA GLU A 109 -5.62 0.40 0.65
C GLU A 109 -6.66 0.42 1.78
N PRO A 110 -7.22 1.59 2.14
CA PRO A 110 -8.29 1.67 3.12
C PRO A 110 -9.50 0.86 2.68
N TYR A 111 -10.18 0.26 3.65
CA TYR A 111 -11.35 -0.57 3.41
C TYR A 111 -12.49 -0.15 4.33
N ASP A 112 -13.68 -0.01 3.75
CA ASP A 112 -14.89 0.43 4.44
C ASP A 112 -15.59 -0.70 5.22
N GLY A 113 -15.16 -1.95 5.03
CA GLY A 113 -15.75 -3.11 5.68
C GLY A 113 -17.03 -3.62 5.01
N VAL A 114 -17.47 -2.99 3.91
CA VAL A 114 -18.78 -3.25 3.27
C VAL A 114 -18.62 -3.73 1.83
N ALA A 115 -17.78 -3.07 1.03
CA ALA A 115 -17.59 -3.43 -0.37
C ALA A 115 -16.96 -4.83 -0.51
N ASP A 116 -17.15 -5.52 -1.63
CA ASP A 116 -16.40 -6.75 -1.87
C ASP A 116 -14.89 -6.43 -1.89
N PRO A 117 -14.05 -7.06 -1.04
CA PRO A 117 -12.61 -6.82 -1.03
C PRO A 117 -11.93 -7.05 -2.39
N ASN A 118 -12.53 -7.88 -3.26
CA ASN A 118 -12.03 -8.13 -4.61
C ASN A 118 -12.27 -6.96 -5.57
N MET A 119 -13.27 -6.11 -5.29
CA MET A 119 -13.58 -4.91 -6.07
C MET A 119 -12.77 -3.69 -5.65
N VAL A 120 -12.05 -3.77 -4.52
CA VAL A 120 -11.17 -2.69 -4.06
C VAL A 120 -10.00 -2.53 -5.02
N VAL A 121 -9.85 -1.33 -5.57
CA VAL A 121 -8.79 -1.02 -6.54
C VAL A 121 -7.44 -0.92 -5.83
N LEU A 122 -6.63 -1.98 -5.95
CA LEU A 122 -5.30 -2.07 -5.36
C LEU A 122 -4.24 -1.81 -6.45
N ASN A 123 -4.03 -0.53 -6.79
CA ASN A 123 -3.10 -0.13 -7.83
C ASN A 123 -2.00 0.84 -7.36
N ARG A 124 -1.96 1.15 -6.06
CA ARG A 124 -0.97 2.07 -5.48
C ARG A 124 0.01 1.32 -4.61
N LEU A 125 1.28 1.68 -4.76
CA LEU A 125 2.35 1.31 -3.84
C LEU A 125 2.96 2.60 -3.32
N HIS A 126 2.85 2.81 -2.01
CA HIS A 126 3.48 3.94 -1.32
C HIS A 126 4.95 3.62 -1.10
N ALA A 127 5.85 4.52 -1.49
CA ALA A 127 7.27 4.34 -1.27
C ALA A 127 7.97 5.64 -0.88
N TRP A 128 8.76 5.57 0.20
CA TRP A 128 9.74 6.60 0.52
C TRP A 128 10.98 6.45 -0.36
N VAL A 129 11.25 7.46 -1.18
CA VAL A 129 12.38 7.49 -2.11
C VAL A 129 13.40 8.51 -1.65
N GLN A 130 14.63 8.05 -1.42
CA GLN A 130 15.77 8.92 -1.19
C GLN A 130 16.42 9.31 -2.52
N VAL A 131 16.42 10.62 -2.81
CA VAL A 131 17.11 11.21 -3.96
C VAL A 131 18.49 11.67 -3.52
N ARG A 132 19.52 11.06 -4.09
CA ARG A 132 20.94 11.31 -3.78
C ARG A 132 21.62 12.09 -4.90
N GLY A 133 22.71 12.79 -4.57
CA GLY A 133 23.52 13.50 -5.55
C GLY A 133 22.89 14.79 -6.07
N ILE A 134 21.98 15.41 -5.30
CA ILE A 134 21.47 16.75 -5.59
C ILE A 134 22.47 17.77 -5.04
N PRO A 135 23.06 18.64 -5.89
CA PRO A 135 23.94 19.70 -5.41
C PRO A 135 23.20 20.64 -4.43
N PRO A 136 23.87 21.20 -3.40
CA PRO A 136 23.22 22.01 -2.36
C PRO A 136 22.34 23.16 -2.88
N LEU A 137 22.67 23.76 -4.03
CA LEU A 137 21.89 24.84 -4.63
C LEU A 137 20.50 24.37 -5.13
N PHE A 138 20.40 23.12 -5.58
CA PHE A 138 19.18 22.52 -6.14
C PHE A 138 18.38 21.72 -5.11
N ARG A 139 18.82 21.72 -3.85
CA ARG A 139 18.15 21.10 -2.70
C ARG A 139 16.98 21.96 -2.22
N LYS A 140 16.02 22.19 -3.11
CA LYS A 140 14.76 22.87 -2.80
C LYS A 140 13.63 21.88 -2.99
N GLU A 141 12.62 21.95 -2.12
CA GLU A 141 11.46 21.07 -2.16
C GLU A 141 10.81 21.02 -3.55
N ALA A 142 10.53 22.17 -4.15
CA ALA A 142 9.93 22.27 -5.48
C ALA A 142 10.73 21.49 -6.56
N ILE A 143 12.06 21.56 -6.51
CA ILE A 143 12.93 20.87 -7.49
C ILE A 143 12.89 19.36 -7.27
N VAL A 144 12.88 18.91 -6.01
CA VAL A 144 12.76 17.49 -5.68
C VAL A 144 11.39 16.97 -6.05
N CYS A 145 10.32 17.69 -5.74
CA CYS A 145 8.96 17.39 -6.17
C CYS A 145 8.91 17.19 -7.69
N ASP A 146 9.43 18.12 -8.48
CA ASP A 146 9.44 18.02 -9.95
C ASP A 146 10.23 16.83 -10.48
N MET A 147 11.36 16.48 -9.83
CA MET A 147 12.12 15.28 -10.21
C MET A 147 11.34 14.00 -9.94
N VAL A 148 10.67 13.96 -8.79
CA VAL A 148 10.04 12.79 -8.24
C VAL A 148 8.64 12.57 -8.83
N ALA A 149 7.96 13.65 -9.22
CA ALA A 149 6.69 13.64 -9.95
C ALA A 149 6.77 12.88 -11.29
N ARG A 150 7.97 12.73 -11.85
CA ARG A 150 8.20 11.92 -13.07
C ARG A 150 8.17 10.40 -12.80
N ILE A 151 8.23 9.99 -11.55
CA ILE A 151 8.25 8.59 -11.11
C ILE A 151 6.86 8.15 -10.68
N GLY A 152 6.13 9.03 -10.01
CA GLY A 152 4.78 8.79 -9.51
C GLY A 152 4.18 10.07 -8.93
N GLU A 153 3.02 9.96 -8.31
CA GLU A 153 2.37 11.06 -7.61
C GLU A 153 3.11 11.35 -6.30
N VAL A 154 3.47 12.60 -6.04
CA VAL A 154 4.20 12.97 -4.83
C VAL A 154 3.19 13.22 -3.70
N LEU A 155 3.29 12.45 -2.63
CA LEU A 155 2.43 12.62 -1.45
C LEU A 155 3.02 13.56 -0.40
N GLY A 156 4.34 13.70 -0.38
CA GLY A 156 5.04 14.59 0.54
C GLY A 156 6.55 14.55 0.35
N VAL A 157 7.24 15.60 0.78
CA VAL A 157 8.70 15.68 0.72
C VAL A 157 9.25 16.04 2.10
N GLU A 158 10.25 15.30 2.55
CA GLU A 158 10.95 15.55 3.80
C GLU A 158 12.37 16.03 3.52
N LEU A 159 12.67 17.24 3.98
CA LEU A 159 13.99 17.84 3.91
C LEU A 159 14.75 17.50 5.21
N TYR A 160 15.81 16.70 5.11
CA TYR A 160 16.73 16.52 6.22
C TYR A 160 17.74 17.67 6.21
N ALA A 161 17.97 18.28 7.38
CA ALA A 161 18.84 19.44 7.53
C ALA A 161 20.31 19.16 7.13
N LEU A 162 21.01 20.24 6.78
CA LEU A 162 22.39 20.32 6.31
C LEU A 162 23.34 19.41 7.10
N GLY A 163 23.79 18.32 6.45
CA GLY A 163 24.72 17.34 7.03
C GLY A 163 24.52 15.91 6.49
N SER A 164 23.33 15.61 5.97
CA SER A 164 23.00 14.34 5.34
C SER A 164 23.07 14.45 3.80
N SER A 165 23.63 13.44 3.12
CA SER A 165 24.00 13.51 1.69
C SER A 165 22.84 13.40 0.68
N GLY A 166 21.58 13.56 1.11
CA GLY A 166 20.42 13.41 0.22
C GLY A 166 19.10 13.91 0.82
N MET A 167 18.12 14.11 -0.07
CA MET A 167 16.74 14.49 0.27
C MET A 167 15.82 13.28 0.14
N MET A 168 14.71 13.24 0.88
CA MET A 168 13.71 12.19 0.72
C MET A 168 12.36 12.72 0.27
N ALA A 169 11.69 11.96 -0.58
CA ALA A 169 10.34 12.24 -1.03
C ALA A 169 9.48 10.98 -0.92
N CYS A 170 8.27 11.11 -0.40
CA CYS A 170 7.24 10.08 -0.43
C CYS A 170 6.49 10.16 -1.75
N ILE A 171 6.39 9.02 -2.44
CA ILE A 171 5.72 8.88 -3.73
C ILE A 171 4.63 7.82 -3.61
N SER A 172 3.42 8.11 -4.09
CA SER A 172 2.40 7.14 -4.46
C SER A 172 2.47 6.78 -5.93
N HIS A 173 1.80 5.69 -6.33
CA HIS A 173 1.73 5.24 -7.72
C HIS A 173 3.10 4.98 -8.37
N VAL A 174 4.07 4.47 -7.62
CA VAL A 174 5.34 4.05 -8.23
C VAL A 174 5.07 2.87 -9.17
N ARG A 175 5.14 3.09 -10.49
CA ARG A 175 5.06 2.01 -11.47
C ARG A 175 6.18 1.01 -11.20
N TRP A 176 5.83 -0.23 -10.88
CA TRP A 176 6.77 -1.35 -10.73
C TRP A 176 7.32 -1.77 -12.09
N ALA A 177 8.22 -0.96 -12.64
CA ALA A 177 9.13 -1.38 -13.70
C ALA A 177 10.48 -1.71 -13.06
N THR A 178 11.01 -2.88 -13.41
CA THR A 178 12.27 -3.52 -13.00
C THR A 178 13.50 -2.57 -12.91
N PRO A 179 14.55 -2.97 -12.16
CA PRO A 179 15.04 -2.24 -11.00
C PRO A 179 16.22 -1.31 -11.32
N ARG A 180 16.13 -0.05 -10.88
CA ARG A 180 17.33 0.78 -10.64
C ARG A 180 17.36 1.37 -9.22
N GLY A 181 16.84 0.61 -8.25
CA GLY A 181 16.84 1.01 -6.85
C GLY A 181 17.06 -0.17 -5.90
N ARG A 182 17.56 0.15 -4.70
CA ARG A 182 17.78 -0.81 -3.61
C ARG A 182 16.82 -0.46 -2.48
N TYR A 183 16.07 -1.45 -1.99
CA TYR A 183 15.28 -1.33 -0.76
C TYR A 183 16.18 -1.60 0.45
N ASP A 184 16.09 -0.74 1.47
CA ASP A 184 16.70 -0.93 2.77
C ASP A 184 15.62 -1.32 3.80
N ALA A 185 15.72 -2.54 4.31
CA ALA A 185 14.74 -3.10 5.25
C ALA A 185 14.83 -2.51 6.67
N HIS A 186 15.97 -1.94 7.07
CA HIS A 186 16.10 -1.33 8.41
C HIS A 186 15.43 0.04 8.48
N SER A 187 15.43 0.77 7.37
CA SER A 187 14.87 2.12 7.32
C SER A 187 13.55 2.21 6.55
N SER A 188 13.07 1.10 5.99
CA SER A 188 11.91 1.02 5.08
C SER A 188 12.00 2.00 3.92
N LYS A 189 13.22 2.33 3.46
CA LYS A 189 13.47 3.34 2.44
C LYS A 189 13.92 2.70 1.14
N PHE A 190 13.43 3.25 0.03
CA PHE A 190 13.88 2.92 -1.30
C PHE A 190 14.90 3.97 -1.78
N SER A 191 16.07 3.53 -2.25
CA SER A 191 17.08 4.44 -2.81
C SER A 191 17.13 4.29 -4.32
N LEU A 192 16.92 5.39 -5.06
CA LEU A 192 17.10 5.44 -6.51
C LEU A 192 18.49 5.94 -6.87
N ARG A 193 19.19 5.21 -7.75
CA ARG A 193 20.45 5.66 -8.37
C ARG A 193 20.21 6.31 -9.73
N LYS A 194 19.30 7.28 -9.84
CA LYS A 194 19.27 8.16 -11.02
C LYS A 194 20.14 9.37 -10.74
N LYS A 195 21.19 9.59 -11.53
CA LYS A 195 21.87 10.90 -11.59
C LYS A 195 20.90 11.86 -12.31
N PRO A 196 20.34 12.87 -11.62
CA PRO A 196 19.50 13.85 -12.30
C PRO A 196 20.35 14.65 -13.30
N ARG A 197 19.83 14.83 -14.52
CA ARG A 197 20.39 15.78 -15.50
C ARG A 197 19.62 17.09 -15.36
N PHE A 198 20.31 18.13 -14.90
CA PHE A 198 19.77 19.48 -14.81
C PHE A 198 19.98 20.19 -16.15
N ILE A 199 18.93 20.84 -16.67
CA ILE A 199 19.00 21.65 -17.89
C ILE A 199 18.46 23.03 -17.50
N GLU A 200 19.31 24.06 -17.59
CA GLU A 200 18.89 25.44 -17.36
C GLU A 200 18.06 25.96 -18.55
N PRO A 201 17.09 26.87 -18.32
CA PRO A 201 16.40 27.56 -19.41
C PRO A 201 17.42 28.41 -20.18
N GLY A 202 17.87 27.90 -21.33
CA GLY A 202 18.99 28.46 -22.11
C GLY A 202 19.82 27.41 -22.87
N GLY A 203 19.59 26.11 -22.67
CA GLY A 203 20.11 25.06 -23.56
C GLY A 203 21.58 24.67 -23.36
N ALA A 204 22.28 25.25 -22.37
CA ALA A 204 23.64 24.83 -22.04
C ALA A 204 23.62 23.52 -21.23
N LYS A 205 23.97 22.41 -21.88
CA LYS A 205 24.21 21.11 -21.23
C LYS A 205 25.48 21.20 -20.39
N LYS A 206 25.37 21.14 -19.06
CA LYS A 206 26.54 20.87 -18.20
C LYS A 206 26.41 19.46 -17.61
N HIS A 207 27.36 18.61 -17.97
CA HIS A 207 27.64 17.40 -17.21
C HIS A 207 28.21 17.85 -15.86
N VAL A 208 27.48 17.63 -14.78
CA VAL A 208 28.04 17.80 -13.43
C VAL A 208 28.74 16.49 -13.10
N GLU A 209 30.06 16.46 -13.34
CA GLU A 209 30.96 15.52 -12.68
C GLU A 209 31.25 16.03 -11.27
N GLY A 210 31.16 15.12 -10.30
CA GLY A 210 31.24 15.39 -8.86
C GLY A 210 30.54 14.27 -8.09
#